data_AF-A0A842SYE4-F1
#
_entry.id   AF-A0A842SYE4-F1
#
_cell.length_a   1.000
_cell.length_b   1.000
_cell.length_c   1.000
_cell.angle_alpha   90.00
_cell.angle_beta   90.00
_cell.angle_gamma   90.00
#
_symmetry.space_group_name_H-M   'P 1'
#
loop_
_entity.id
_entity.type
_entity.pdbx_description
1 polymer ?
#
loop_
_entity_poly.entity_id
_entity_poly.type
_entity_poly.pdbx_seq_one_letter_code
_entity_poly.pdbx_strand_id
1 'polypeptide(L)'
;MPISGSYQHHSIQNIKNDIVIFFGGKECSISTVNGYLHSLFGLGYYYTKFEIQSQNYITDHRELTGLILSDFVYDHLATSDSVAFQDDAEVIFTDLVVKVPLNLSHKSDTKKTFIKGTLMRNLFIPYKDIFLEMMNYIKKSDSYQIKNDGVMVLNADWNIFNKILISKRMQDSKKNKFINPTAGITQIEVGVDRYLQNIFSPSEIIEIEEKVKKLKEIFTSIELDPTYLFSLIENTSKHLPTPPINSEEYQKSSPYKKSILISAGSRLNEYKAWPLKLEADIEKDYTSKVKVEYENKNKFNVQIEEDSLKNNNMESFSTPKEGDFILRSMRPNIVKEKKLPEPSINTIDDILDYLIKVINEDYDMPTLGRAFEIAHQKLLKIVLYVDYMWEMSKLANIYKKKNPNLGLSEKEKENLLRKIYDWKTKTKNGQLKVGQKLKEER
;
A
#
# COMPACT_ATOMS: atom_id res chain seq x y z
N MET A 1 -9.29 -18.93 4.65
CA MET A 1 -10.52 -18.80 3.83
C MET A 1 -11.73 -18.64 4.76
N PRO A 2 -12.77 -17.86 4.42
CA PRO A 2 -13.85 -17.53 5.35
C PRO A 2 -14.69 -18.75 5.69
N ILE A 3 -14.89 -19.01 6.98
CA ILE A 3 -15.90 -19.98 7.45
C ILE A 3 -17.26 -19.35 7.16
N SER A 4 -17.96 -19.85 6.15
CA SER A 4 -19.34 -19.47 5.89
C SER A 4 -20.21 -20.13 6.95
N GLY A 5 -20.27 -19.49 8.12
CA GLY A 5 -21.02 -19.94 9.29
C GLY A 5 -22.54 -19.84 9.12
N SER A 6 -23.25 -19.74 10.24
CA SER A 6 -24.70 -19.48 10.24
C SER A 6 -25.01 -18.15 10.93
N TYR A 7 -26.04 -17.46 10.45
CA TYR A 7 -26.57 -16.24 11.06
C TYR A 7 -28.06 -16.43 11.33
N GLN A 8 -28.49 -16.31 12.59
CA GLN A 8 -29.89 -16.49 13.00
C GLN A 8 -30.55 -17.77 12.40
N HIS A 9 -29.85 -18.90 12.46
CA HIS A 9 -30.28 -20.20 11.91
C HIS A 9 -30.35 -20.30 10.37
N HIS A 10 -29.84 -19.30 9.65
CA HIS A 10 -29.67 -19.39 8.20
C HIS A 10 -28.20 -19.58 7.81
N SER A 11 -27.95 -20.39 6.79
CA SER A 11 -26.61 -20.57 6.22
C SER A 11 -26.19 -19.33 5.43
N ILE A 12 -24.95 -18.91 5.62
CA ILE A 12 -24.37 -17.78 4.88
C ILE A 12 -23.92 -18.27 3.51
N GLN A 13 -24.37 -17.62 2.44
CA GLN A 13 -24.02 -17.98 1.06
C GLN A 13 -22.70 -17.35 0.61
N ASN A 14 -22.46 -16.09 1.02
CA ASN A 14 -21.29 -15.35 0.60
C ASN A 14 -20.92 -14.27 1.63
N ILE A 15 -19.62 -14.09 1.89
CA ILE A 15 -19.11 -13.02 2.74
C ILE A 15 -18.40 -12.01 1.84
N LYS A 16 -18.99 -10.81 1.73
CA LYS A 16 -18.47 -9.72 0.91
C LYS A 16 -17.35 -8.96 1.62
N ASN A 17 -17.54 -8.65 2.90
CA ASN A 17 -16.52 -8.01 3.74
C ASN A 17 -16.39 -8.79 5.05
N ASP A 18 -15.15 -8.99 5.48
CA ASP A 18 -14.77 -9.60 6.76
C ASP A 18 -13.51 -8.88 7.26
N ILE A 19 -13.70 -7.81 8.04
CA ILE A 19 -12.63 -6.85 8.34
C ILE A 19 -12.59 -6.60 9.84
N VAL A 20 -11.37 -6.56 10.37
CA VAL A 20 -11.08 -6.09 11.72
C VAL A 20 -10.32 -4.77 11.62
N ILE A 21 -10.91 -3.69 12.13
CA ILE A 21 -10.21 -2.42 12.33
C ILE A 21 -9.80 -2.32 13.79
N PHE A 22 -8.56 -1.95 14.08
CA PHE A 22 -8.05 -1.96 15.45
C PHE A 22 -7.17 -0.75 15.75
N PHE A 23 -7.49 -0.01 16.81
CA PHE A 23 -6.63 1.03 17.39
C PHE A 23 -5.86 0.43 18.57
N GLY A 24 -4.61 0.05 18.31
CA GLY A 24 -3.75 -0.64 19.26
C GLY A 24 -3.22 0.26 20.38
N GLY A 25 -3.21 -0.26 21.61
CA GLY A 25 -2.63 0.42 22.79
C GLY A 25 -1.57 -0.41 23.52
N LYS A 26 -1.68 -1.73 23.49
CA LYS A 26 -0.66 -2.65 24.01
C LYS A 26 -0.53 -3.82 23.06
N GLU A 27 0.69 -4.20 22.78
CA GLU A 27 1.01 -5.44 22.05
C GLU A 27 2.03 -6.25 22.84
N CYS A 28 1.96 -7.56 22.69
CA CYS A 28 2.89 -8.49 23.32
C CYS A 28 2.97 -9.79 22.54
N SER A 29 4.12 -10.44 22.60
CA SER A 29 4.34 -11.77 22.04
C SER A 29 4.79 -12.70 23.16
N ILE A 30 4.00 -13.73 23.45
CA ILE A 30 4.20 -14.64 24.59
C ILE A 30 4.54 -16.02 24.07
N SER A 31 5.58 -16.64 24.64
CA SER A 31 5.94 -18.02 24.35
C SER A 31 4.99 -18.98 25.08
N THR A 32 4.54 -20.01 24.37
CA THR A 32 3.63 -21.06 24.83
C THR A 32 4.16 -22.43 24.38
N VAL A 33 3.54 -23.50 24.87
CA VAL A 33 3.87 -24.88 24.46
C VAL A 33 3.72 -25.08 22.95
N ASN A 34 2.74 -24.40 22.33
CA ASN A 34 2.43 -24.52 20.91
C ASN A 34 3.13 -23.47 20.06
N GLY A 35 4.20 -22.82 20.53
CA GLY A 35 4.87 -21.71 19.86
C GLY A 35 4.47 -20.38 20.47
N TYR A 36 4.23 -19.33 19.67
CA TYR A 36 3.99 -18.01 20.22
C TYR A 36 2.57 -17.50 19.99
N LEU A 37 2.07 -16.74 20.96
CA LEU A 37 0.85 -15.97 20.88
C LEU A 37 1.15 -14.49 20.79
N HIS A 38 0.77 -13.90 19.67
CA HIS A 38 0.88 -12.49 19.36
C HIS A 38 -0.44 -11.82 19.70
N SER A 39 -0.43 -10.93 20.70
CA SER A 39 -1.64 -10.28 21.19
C SER A 39 -1.57 -8.77 20.97
N LEU A 40 -2.71 -8.20 20.57
CA LEU A 40 -2.92 -6.75 20.42
C LEU A 40 -4.18 -6.37 21.19
N PHE A 41 -4.06 -5.43 22.13
CA PHE A 41 -5.15 -4.91 22.96
C PHE A 41 -5.39 -3.43 22.69
N GLY A 42 -6.65 -3.01 22.68
CA GLY A 42 -7.06 -1.67 22.26
C GLY A 42 -8.54 -1.58 21.92
N LEU A 43 -8.89 -0.72 20.95
CA LEU A 43 -10.26 -0.58 20.45
C LEU A 43 -10.40 -1.25 19.10
N GLY A 44 -11.03 -2.42 19.07
CA GLY A 44 -11.27 -3.21 17.87
C GLY A 44 -12.72 -3.17 17.42
N TYR A 45 -12.92 -3.26 16.12
CA TYR A 45 -14.23 -3.29 15.49
C TYR A 45 -14.24 -4.35 14.41
N TYR A 46 -14.92 -5.45 14.69
CA TYR A 46 -15.16 -6.52 13.74
C TYR A 46 -16.39 -6.16 12.91
N TYR A 47 -16.23 -6.08 11.60
CA TYR A 47 -17.29 -5.74 10.66
C TYR A 47 -17.43 -6.84 9.63
N THR A 48 -18.67 -7.31 9.45
CA THR A 48 -19.01 -8.28 8.42
C THR A 48 -20.15 -7.77 7.55
N LYS A 49 -20.03 -8.05 6.25
CA LYS A 49 -21.11 -7.87 5.29
C LYS A 49 -21.26 -9.15 4.50
N PHE A 50 -22.40 -9.80 4.61
CA PHE A 50 -22.61 -11.15 4.09
C PHE A 50 -24.03 -11.33 3.57
N GLU A 51 -24.24 -12.41 2.85
CA GLU A 51 -25.46 -12.72 2.12
C GLU A 51 -26.06 -14.02 2.65
N ILE A 52 -27.33 -14.00 3.04
CA ILE A 52 -28.07 -15.19 3.50
C ILE A 52 -28.94 -15.77 2.39
N GLN A 53 -29.55 -14.89 1.59
CA GLN A 53 -30.39 -15.21 0.44
C GLN A 53 -29.98 -14.29 -0.71
N SER A 54 -30.11 -14.78 -1.94
CA SER A 54 -29.61 -14.08 -3.13
C SER A 54 -30.01 -12.61 -3.17
N GLN A 55 -29.01 -11.73 -3.26
CA GLN A 55 -29.04 -10.26 -3.31
C GLN A 55 -29.45 -9.54 -2.01
N ASN A 56 -29.66 -10.24 -0.89
CA ASN A 56 -29.94 -9.64 0.41
C ASN A 56 -28.67 -9.62 1.29
N TYR A 57 -27.98 -8.48 1.30
CA TYR A 57 -26.82 -8.26 2.15
C TYR A 57 -27.22 -7.79 3.55
N ILE A 58 -26.67 -8.46 4.55
CA ILE A 58 -26.76 -8.10 5.96
C ILE A 58 -25.39 -7.59 6.41
N THR A 59 -25.40 -6.55 7.23
CA THR A 59 -24.22 -6.02 7.90
C THR A 59 -24.32 -6.31 9.38
N ASP A 60 -23.28 -6.89 9.95
CA ASP A 60 -23.17 -7.14 11.40
C ASP A 60 -21.82 -6.64 11.92
N HIS A 61 -21.77 -6.31 13.20
CA HIS A 61 -20.54 -5.87 13.83
C HIS A 61 -20.41 -6.34 15.28
N ARG A 62 -19.16 -6.47 15.74
CA ARG A 62 -18.83 -6.78 17.14
C ARG A 62 -17.71 -5.85 17.60
N GLU A 63 -17.87 -5.28 18.80
CA GLU A 63 -16.77 -4.59 19.46
C GLU A 63 -15.76 -5.61 20.03
N LEU A 64 -14.48 -5.29 19.92
CA LEU A 64 -13.38 -6.10 20.42
C LEU A 64 -12.45 -5.24 21.26
N THR A 65 -11.86 -5.79 22.30
CA THR A 65 -10.78 -5.12 23.06
C THR A 65 -9.44 -5.84 22.94
N GLY A 66 -9.42 -7.01 22.30
CA GLY A 66 -8.20 -7.77 22.03
C GLY A 66 -8.27 -8.59 20.75
N LEU A 67 -7.10 -8.84 20.19
CA LEU A 67 -6.85 -9.76 19.09
C LEU A 67 -5.70 -10.67 19.52
N ILE A 68 -5.86 -11.98 19.41
CA ILE A 68 -4.83 -12.97 19.73
C ILE A 68 -4.59 -13.84 18.51
N LEU A 69 -3.35 -13.90 18.06
CA LEU A 69 -2.92 -14.60 16.86
C LEU A 69 -1.84 -15.61 17.24
N SER A 70 -2.01 -16.86 16.83
CA SER A 70 -0.88 -17.80 16.80
C SER A 70 0.16 -17.37 15.77
N ASP A 71 1.38 -17.84 15.98
CA ASP A 71 2.51 -17.70 15.05
C ASP A 71 2.18 -18.02 13.60
N PHE A 72 1.48 -19.12 13.29
CA PHE A 72 1.13 -19.43 11.89
C PHE A 72 0.17 -18.41 11.25
N VAL A 73 -0.75 -17.83 12.04
CA VAL A 73 -1.67 -16.78 11.56
C VAL A 73 -0.89 -15.49 11.36
N TYR A 74 -0.08 -15.12 12.34
CA TYR A 74 0.77 -13.94 12.27
C TYR A 74 1.71 -14.00 11.07
N ASP A 75 2.35 -15.16 10.84
CA ASP A 75 3.28 -15.36 9.73
C ASP A 75 2.58 -15.31 8.39
N HIS A 76 1.36 -15.88 8.28
CA HIS A 76 0.54 -15.76 7.08
C HIS A 76 0.21 -14.29 6.75
N LEU A 77 -0.13 -13.49 7.75
CA LEU A 77 -0.34 -12.04 7.56
C LEU A 77 0.97 -11.31 7.22
N ALA A 78 2.07 -11.68 7.87
CA ALA A 78 3.36 -10.99 7.77
C ALA A 78 4.11 -11.26 6.45
N THR A 79 3.83 -12.38 5.80
CA THR A 79 4.42 -12.82 4.53
C THR A 79 3.54 -12.53 3.32
N SER A 80 2.40 -11.90 3.56
CA SER A 80 1.39 -11.59 2.55
C SER A 80 1.87 -10.51 1.56
N ASP A 81 1.30 -10.51 0.36
CA ASP A 81 1.86 -9.79 -0.79
C ASP A 81 1.80 -8.27 -0.59
N SER A 82 2.92 -7.59 -0.85
CA SER A 82 3.01 -6.15 -0.71
C SER A 82 2.21 -5.43 -1.79
N VAL A 83 1.13 -4.76 -1.41
CA VAL A 83 0.31 -3.92 -2.30
C VAL A 83 0.94 -2.53 -2.47
N ALA A 84 1.48 -1.96 -1.38
CA ALA A 84 2.18 -0.68 -1.41
C ALA A 84 3.30 -0.64 -0.34
N PHE A 85 4.26 0.28 -0.50
CA PHE A 85 5.40 0.47 0.42
C PHE A 85 6.27 -0.79 0.62
N GLN A 86 7.03 -1.18 -0.41
CA GLN A 86 7.93 -2.34 -0.33
C GLN A 86 9.05 -2.15 0.71
N ASP A 87 9.63 -0.94 0.77
CA ASP A 87 10.83 -0.67 1.58
C ASP A 87 10.57 0.20 2.83
N ASP A 88 9.31 0.41 3.23
CA ASP A 88 9.00 1.19 4.45
C ASP A 88 8.65 0.26 5.61
N ALA A 89 9.57 0.11 6.58
CA ALA A 89 9.39 -0.78 7.72
C ALA A 89 8.26 -0.35 8.67
N GLU A 90 7.86 0.93 8.65
CA GLU A 90 6.86 1.45 9.57
C GLU A 90 5.44 1.37 9.02
N VAL A 91 5.29 1.47 7.69
CA VAL A 91 4.00 1.38 7.01
C VAL A 91 3.92 0.07 6.27
N ILE A 92 3.12 -0.86 6.79
CA ILE A 92 2.88 -2.13 6.12
C ILE A 92 1.57 -2.00 5.36
N PHE A 93 1.61 -2.19 4.05
CA PHE A 93 0.41 -2.29 3.23
C PHE A 93 0.51 -3.54 2.36
N THR A 94 -0.17 -4.58 2.83
CA THR A 94 -0.30 -5.87 2.14
C THR A 94 -1.76 -6.12 1.77
N ASP A 95 -2.03 -7.21 1.08
CA ASP A 95 -3.37 -7.71 0.77
C ASP A 95 -4.17 -8.09 2.02
N LEU A 96 -3.52 -8.66 3.05
CA LEU A 96 -4.20 -9.12 4.27
C LEU A 96 -4.09 -8.16 5.46
N VAL A 97 -3.04 -7.33 5.52
CA VAL A 97 -2.83 -6.41 6.65
C VAL A 97 -2.38 -5.02 6.21
N VAL A 98 -2.98 -4.01 6.85
CA VAL A 98 -2.55 -2.62 6.75
C VAL A 98 -2.19 -2.12 8.15
N LYS A 99 -0.91 -1.81 8.37
CA LYS A 99 -0.39 -1.17 9.57
C LYS A 99 0.07 0.23 9.22
N VAL A 100 -0.43 1.21 9.95
CA VAL A 100 -0.03 2.61 9.80
C VAL A 100 0.42 3.15 11.15
N PRO A 101 1.62 3.75 11.25
CA PRO A 101 2.06 4.38 12.47
C PRO A 101 1.25 5.67 12.70
N LEU A 102 0.89 5.94 13.95
CA LEU A 102 0.14 7.15 14.29
C LEU A 102 0.99 8.42 14.15
N ASN A 103 2.31 8.31 14.26
CA ASN A 103 3.23 9.42 14.09
C ASN A 103 4.09 9.27 12.84
N LEU A 104 3.88 10.16 11.88
CA LEU A 104 4.68 10.27 10.66
C LEU A 104 5.63 11.47 10.68
N SER A 105 5.79 12.17 11.81
CA SER A 105 6.51 13.45 11.89
C SER A 105 7.94 13.40 11.36
N HIS A 106 8.63 12.28 11.59
CA HIS A 106 10.02 12.03 11.18
C HIS A 106 10.18 11.72 9.67
N LYS A 107 9.08 11.44 8.94
CA LYS A 107 9.11 11.24 7.48
C LYS A 107 9.20 12.58 6.74
N SER A 108 9.81 12.58 5.55
CA SER A 108 9.80 13.76 4.67
C SER A 108 8.39 14.10 4.18
N ASP A 109 8.13 15.36 3.83
CA ASP A 109 6.81 15.82 3.41
C ASP A 109 6.31 15.12 2.13
N THR A 110 7.23 14.81 1.21
CA THR A 110 6.93 14.00 0.02
C THR A 110 6.45 12.60 0.42
N LYS A 111 7.11 11.97 1.38
CA LYS A 111 6.74 10.63 1.86
C LYS A 111 5.42 10.66 2.63
N LYS A 112 5.20 11.66 3.49
CA LYS A 112 3.92 11.89 4.17
C LYS A 112 2.77 12.04 3.16
N THR A 113 2.98 12.85 2.12
CA THR A 113 1.98 13.09 1.06
C THR A 113 1.66 11.80 0.32
N PHE A 114 2.67 10.99 0.00
CA PHE A 114 2.48 9.70 -0.66
C PHE A 114 1.76 8.69 0.24
N ILE A 115 2.12 8.60 1.52
CA ILE A 115 1.44 7.75 2.52
C ILE A 115 -0.03 8.14 2.62
N LYS A 116 -0.30 9.43 2.82
CA LYS A 116 -1.64 10.00 2.89
C LYS A 116 -2.47 9.71 1.63
N GLY A 117 -1.91 9.94 0.44
CA GLY A 117 -2.59 9.66 -0.82
C GLY A 117 -2.92 8.18 -1.02
N THR A 118 -1.99 7.29 -0.66
CA THR A 118 -2.17 5.84 -0.77
C THR A 118 -3.23 5.33 0.22
N LEU A 119 -3.18 5.78 1.48
CA LEU A 119 -4.15 5.41 2.50
C LEU A 119 -5.54 5.95 2.18
N MET A 120 -5.64 7.18 1.71
CA MET A 120 -6.94 7.73 1.27
C MET A 120 -7.54 6.88 0.14
N ARG A 121 -6.76 6.55 -0.88
CA ARG A 121 -7.24 5.80 -2.05
C ARG A 121 -7.60 4.35 -1.73
N ASN A 122 -6.75 3.65 -0.97
CA ASN A 122 -6.83 2.19 -0.85
C ASN A 122 -7.42 1.71 0.49
N LEU A 123 -7.47 2.56 1.52
CA LEU A 123 -8.00 2.20 2.84
C LEU A 123 -9.23 3.05 3.20
N PHE A 124 -9.08 4.38 3.28
CA PHE A 124 -10.14 5.22 3.82
C PHE A 124 -11.33 5.41 2.87
N ILE A 125 -11.12 5.60 1.56
CA ILE A 125 -12.24 5.76 0.63
C ILE A 125 -13.06 4.46 0.51
N PRO A 126 -12.46 3.27 0.29
CA PRO A 126 -13.21 2.03 0.17
C PRO A 126 -13.96 1.62 1.44
N TYR A 127 -13.39 1.92 2.62
CA TYR A 127 -13.94 1.52 3.92
C TYR A 127 -14.47 2.70 4.73
N LYS A 128 -14.81 3.81 4.06
CA LYS A 128 -15.21 5.07 4.69
C LYS A 128 -16.33 4.87 5.71
N ASP A 129 -17.39 4.20 5.30
CA ASP A 129 -18.58 4.01 6.12
C ASP A 129 -18.28 3.18 7.37
N ILE A 130 -17.39 2.19 7.26
CA ILE A 130 -16.97 1.35 8.38
C ILE A 130 -16.18 2.17 9.42
N PHE A 131 -15.26 3.02 8.96
CA PHE A 131 -14.52 3.93 9.87
C PHE A 131 -15.45 4.93 10.56
N LEU A 132 -16.40 5.51 9.83
CA LEU A 132 -17.39 6.43 10.40
C LEU A 132 -18.30 5.72 11.42
N GLU A 133 -18.77 4.51 11.10
CA GLU A 133 -19.58 3.68 11.99
C GLU A 133 -18.81 3.34 13.26
N MET A 134 -17.56 2.86 13.13
CA MET A 134 -16.68 2.56 14.27
C MET A 134 -16.49 3.79 15.16
N MET A 135 -16.19 4.96 14.60
CA MET A 135 -15.97 6.18 15.38
C MET A 135 -17.24 6.67 16.07
N ASN A 136 -18.41 6.55 15.41
CA ASN A 136 -19.69 6.82 16.06
C ASN A 136 -19.99 5.82 17.18
N TYR A 137 -19.62 4.55 16.99
CA TYR A 137 -19.78 3.52 17.99
C TYR A 137 -18.89 3.78 19.21
N ILE A 138 -17.61 4.15 18.99
CA ILE A 138 -16.69 4.56 20.06
C ILE A 138 -17.23 5.76 20.84
N LYS A 139 -18.01 6.67 20.26
CA LYS A 139 -18.58 7.80 21.02
C LYS A 139 -19.72 7.42 21.97
N LYS A 140 -20.34 6.25 21.78
CA LYS A 140 -21.43 5.80 22.67
C LYS A 140 -20.90 5.51 24.07
N SER A 141 -21.66 5.87 25.09
CA SER A 141 -21.27 5.65 26.49
C SER A 141 -21.27 4.18 26.89
N ASP A 142 -22.05 3.33 26.21
CA ASP A 142 -22.24 1.90 26.46
C ASP A 142 -21.28 0.98 25.67
N SER A 143 -20.42 1.54 24.82
CA SER A 143 -19.42 0.77 24.06
C SER A 143 -18.05 0.76 24.74
N TYR A 144 -17.33 -0.34 24.58
CA TYR A 144 -15.99 -0.55 25.14
C TYR A 144 -15.90 -0.28 26.66
N GLN A 145 -16.95 -0.60 27.43
CA GLN A 145 -16.96 -0.42 28.89
C GLN A 145 -16.15 -1.53 29.58
N ILE A 146 -14.84 -1.59 29.35
CA ILE A 146 -14.00 -2.72 29.77
C ILE A 146 -14.07 -3.04 31.28
N LYS A 147 -14.34 -2.05 32.14
CA LYS A 147 -14.53 -2.29 33.59
C LYS A 147 -15.80 -3.09 33.90
N ASN A 148 -16.86 -2.86 33.14
CA ASN A 148 -18.16 -3.51 33.32
C ASN A 148 -18.25 -4.77 32.47
N ASP A 149 -17.84 -4.68 31.21
CA ASP A 149 -18.01 -5.74 30.23
C ASP A 149 -16.84 -6.72 30.18
N GLY A 150 -15.72 -6.39 30.82
CA GLY A 150 -14.46 -7.12 30.71
C GLY A 150 -13.85 -7.06 29.31
N VAL A 151 -12.86 -7.91 29.09
CA VAL A 151 -12.17 -8.01 27.80
C VAL A 151 -13.04 -8.79 26.80
N MET A 152 -12.97 -8.44 25.53
CA MET A 152 -13.59 -9.15 24.41
C MET A 152 -12.52 -9.43 23.37
N VAL A 153 -12.20 -10.70 23.10
CA VAL A 153 -11.03 -11.07 22.31
C VAL A 153 -11.42 -11.89 21.11
N LEU A 154 -11.02 -11.46 19.91
CA LEU A 154 -10.99 -12.34 18.75
C LEU A 154 -9.75 -13.23 18.84
N ASN A 155 -9.96 -14.54 18.92
CA ASN A 155 -8.93 -15.52 19.16
C ASN A 155 -8.70 -16.38 17.92
N ALA A 156 -7.44 -16.47 17.52
CA ALA A 156 -6.92 -17.35 16.49
C ALA A 156 -5.73 -18.16 17.04
N ASP A 157 -5.87 -18.64 18.28
CA ASP A 157 -5.00 -19.64 18.90
C ASP A 157 -5.22 -21.03 18.29
N TRP A 158 -4.20 -21.88 18.33
CA TRP A 158 -4.22 -23.29 17.93
C TRP A 158 -5.44 -24.06 18.45
N ASN A 159 -5.81 -23.85 19.72
CA ASN A 159 -6.92 -24.58 20.35
C ASN A 159 -8.25 -23.85 20.25
N ILE A 160 -8.21 -22.53 20.04
CA ILE A 160 -9.37 -21.64 20.07
C ILE A 160 -9.31 -20.79 18.80
N PHE A 161 -9.43 -21.46 17.66
CA PHE A 161 -9.30 -20.83 16.36
C PHE A 161 -10.62 -20.19 15.91
N ASN A 162 -10.52 -18.93 15.47
CA ASN A 162 -11.61 -18.16 14.89
C ASN A 162 -12.86 -18.05 15.78
N LYS A 163 -12.65 -17.78 17.08
CA LYS A 163 -13.72 -17.59 18.07
C LYS A 163 -13.59 -16.25 18.77
N ILE A 164 -14.71 -15.67 19.18
CA ILE A 164 -14.69 -14.50 20.07
C ILE A 164 -14.90 -14.98 21.52
N LEU A 165 -13.97 -14.64 22.40
CA LEU A 165 -14.08 -14.90 23.83
C LEU A 165 -14.53 -13.63 24.56
N ILE A 166 -15.58 -13.74 25.38
CA ILE A 166 -16.11 -12.64 26.19
C ILE A 166 -16.00 -12.91 27.69
N SER A 167 -16.01 -11.84 28.48
CA SER A 167 -15.94 -11.92 29.95
C SER A 167 -17.25 -12.37 30.56
N LYS A 168 -17.13 -13.03 31.73
CA LYS A 168 -18.28 -13.33 32.58
C LYS A 168 -18.88 -12.08 33.21
N ARG A 169 -18.12 -10.99 33.28
CA ARG A 169 -18.54 -9.70 33.86
C ARG A 169 -19.56 -8.96 32.98
N MET A 170 -19.61 -9.25 31.69
CA MET A 170 -20.52 -8.61 30.74
C MET A 170 -21.98 -8.69 31.17
N GLN A 171 -22.65 -7.55 31.14
CA GLN A 171 -24.07 -7.45 31.50
C GLN A 171 -24.92 -8.38 30.65
N ASP A 172 -25.86 -9.10 31.27
CA ASP A 172 -26.65 -10.13 30.59
C ASP A 172 -27.42 -9.62 29.37
N SER A 173 -27.94 -8.38 29.44
CA SER A 173 -28.66 -7.74 28.32
C SER A 173 -27.77 -7.55 27.08
N LYS A 174 -26.49 -7.19 27.29
CA LYS A 174 -25.50 -7.00 26.24
C LYS A 174 -24.95 -8.35 25.77
N LYS A 175 -24.64 -9.24 26.72
CA LYS A 175 -24.15 -10.59 26.48
C LYS A 175 -25.09 -11.42 25.61
N ASN A 176 -26.40 -11.38 25.88
CA ASN A 176 -27.39 -12.10 25.07
C ASN A 176 -27.44 -11.61 23.62
N LYS A 177 -27.20 -10.32 23.38
CA LYS A 177 -27.10 -9.78 22.02
C LYS A 177 -25.76 -10.14 21.37
N PHE A 178 -24.69 -10.13 22.15
CA PHE A 178 -23.33 -10.32 21.67
C PHE A 178 -23.04 -11.78 21.27
N ILE A 179 -23.59 -12.76 22.00
CA ILE A 179 -23.41 -14.20 21.75
C ILE A 179 -24.06 -14.66 20.43
N ASN A 180 -24.97 -13.86 19.86
CA ASN A 180 -25.62 -14.21 18.60
C ASN A 180 -24.59 -14.54 17.52
N PRO A 181 -24.75 -15.68 16.80
CA PRO A 181 -23.87 -16.07 15.71
C PRO A 181 -23.68 -14.93 14.71
N THR A 182 -22.46 -14.78 14.23
CA THR A 182 -22.08 -13.79 13.21
C THR A 182 -21.30 -14.48 12.10
N ALA A 183 -21.33 -13.92 10.91
CA ALA A 183 -20.55 -14.44 9.79
C ALA A 183 -19.06 -14.43 10.10
N GLY A 184 -18.30 -15.32 9.48
CA GLY A 184 -16.84 -15.34 9.58
C GLY A 184 -16.28 -15.81 10.92
N ILE A 185 -17.10 -15.97 11.98
CA ILE A 185 -16.68 -16.45 13.30
C ILE A 185 -17.31 -17.82 13.60
N THR A 186 -16.53 -18.76 14.11
CA THR A 186 -16.99 -20.11 14.46
C THR A 186 -18.02 -20.06 15.60
N GLN A 187 -17.66 -19.38 16.70
CA GLN A 187 -18.50 -19.28 17.88
C GLN A 187 -18.08 -18.10 18.76
N ILE A 188 -19.03 -17.61 19.57
CA ILE A 188 -18.79 -16.65 20.64
C ILE A 188 -18.98 -17.36 21.98
N GLU A 189 -17.94 -17.38 22.80
CA GLU A 189 -17.88 -18.15 24.05
C GLU A 189 -17.57 -17.28 25.26
N VAL A 190 -18.15 -17.64 26.40
CA VAL A 190 -17.91 -16.95 27.68
C VAL A 190 -16.77 -17.64 28.41
N GLY A 191 -15.73 -16.88 28.80
CA GLY A 191 -14.61 -17.45 29.55
C GLY A 191 -13.27 -16.76 29.37
N VAL A 192 -13.23 -15.58 28.74
CA VAL A 192 -11.97 -14.88 28.45
C VAL A 192 -11.15 -14.59 29.70
N ASP A 193 -11.78 -14.37 30.85
CA ASP A 193 -11.07 -14.01 32.08
C ASP A 193 -10.13 -15.14 32.53
N ARG A 194 -10.60 -16.39 32.47
CA ARG A 194 -9.76 -17.57 32.79
C ARG A 194 -8.67 -17.77 31.75
N TYR A 195 -9.00 -17.56 30.48
CA TYR A 195 -8.05 -17.68 29.38
C TYR A 195 -6.91 -16.68 29.52
N LEU A 196 -7.21 -15.41 29.81
CA LEU A 196 -6.19 -14.38 30.03
C LEU A 196 -5.39 -14.62 31.31
N GLN A 197 -6.00 -15.08 32.41
CA GLN A 197 -5.29 -15.42 33.65
C GLN A 197 -4.26 -16.55 33.47
N ASN A 198 -4.44 -17.43 32.48
CA ASN A 198 -3.47 -18.47 32.18
C ASN A 198 -2.26 -17.97 31.39
N ILE A 199 -2.37 -16.80 30.76
CA ILE A 199 -1.36 -16.27 29.83
C ILE A 199 -0.67 -15.03 30.42
N PHE A 200 -1.41 -14.21 31.14
CA PHE A 200 -0.98 -12.91 31.67
C PHE A 200 -1.02 -12.88 33.19
N SER A 201 -0.08 -12.16 33.78
CA SER A 201 -0.12 -11.84 35.20
C SER A 201 -1.30 -10.91 35.53
N PRO A 202 -1.82 -10.93 36.77
CA PRO A 202 -2.89 -10.03 37.19
C PRO A 202 -2.58 -8.54 36.94
N SER A 203 -1.32 -8.14 37.14
CA SER A 203 -0.85 -6.77 36.86
C SER A 203 -0.92 -6.40 35.39
N GLU A 204 -0.59 -7.33 34.48
CA GLU A 204 -0.66 -7.07 33.04
C GLU A 204 -2.11 -6.95 32.56
N ILE A 205 -3.03 -7.73 33.14
CA ILE A 205 -4.47 -7.63 32.85
C ILE A 205 -4.99 -6.25 33.26
N ILE A 206 -4.63 -5.76 34.46
CA ILE A 206 -4.99 -4.41 34.90
C ILE A 206 -4.45 -3.36 33.94
N GLU A 207 -3.19 -3.47 33.52
CA GLU A 207 -2.58 -2.55 32.56
C GLU A 207 -3.32 -2.56 31.20
N ILE A 208 -3.74 -3.74 30.73
CA ILE A 208 -4.57 -3.88 29.50
C ILE A 208 -5.88 -3.11 29.66
N GLU A 209 -6.59 -3.32 30.78
CA GLU A 209 -7.87 -2.66 31.05
C GLU A 209 -7.72 -1.13 31.11
N GLU A 210 -6.67 -0.64 31.78
CA GLU A 210 -6.37 0.79 31.85
C GLU A 210 -6.03 1.40 30.50
N LYS A 211 -5.23 0.71 29.68
CA LYS A 211 -4.88 1.20 28.33
C LYS A 211 -6.07 1.27 27.41
N VAL A 212 -6.94 0.27 27.41
CA VAL A 212 -8.18 0.27 26.61
C VAL A 212 -9.11 1.40 27.06
N LYS A 213 -9.27 1.60 28.37
CA LYS A 213 -10.06 2.71 28.93
C LYS A 213 -9.52 4.07 28.49
N LYS A 214 -8.21 4.26 28.59
CA LYS A 214 -7.55 5.51 28.16
C LYS A 214 -7.71 5.76 26.66
N LEU A 215 -7.57 4.73 25.82
CA LEU A 215 -7.83 4.84 24.39
C LEU A 215 -9.28 5.24 24.13
N LYS A 216 -10.25 4.61 24.80
CA LYS A 216 -11.66 4.95 24.67
C LYS A 216 -11.92 6.42 24.99
N GLU A 217 -11.35 6.93 26.08
CA GLU A 217 -11.47 8.35 26.47
C GLU A 217 -10.91 9.28 25.38
N ILE A 218 -9.72 8.97 24.86
CA ILE A 218 -9.06 9.75 23.80
C ILE A 218 -9.90 9.74 22.52
N PHE A 219 -10.25 8.56 21.99
CA PHE A 219 -10.98 8.46 20.72
C PHE A 219 -12.42 8.98 20.80
N THR A 220 -13.01 9.06 22.00
CA THR A 220 -14.29 9.74 22.20
C THR A 220 -14.16 11.26 22.01
N SER A 221 -13.04 11.85 22.43
CA SER A 221 -12.77 13.29 22.30
C SER A 221 -12.25 13.74 20.93
N ILE A 222 -11.87 12.81 20.05
CA ILE A 222 -11.31 13.15 18.74
C ILE A 222 -12.42 13.63 17.78
N GLU A 223 -12.19 14.81 17.22
CA GLU A 223 -12.96 15.31 16.09
C GLU A 223 -12.55 14.60 14.80
N LEU A 224 -13.55 14.17 14.04
CA LEU A 224 -13.39 13.45 12.79
C LEU A 224 -14.03 14.25 11.66
N ASP A 225 -13.25 14.54 10.63
CA ASP A 225 -13.77 15.11 9.40
C ASP A 225 -14.25 13.96 8.50
N PRO A 226 -15.57 13.85 8.22
CA PRO A 226 -16.10 12.78 7.37
C PRO A 226 -15.68 12.91 5.90
N THR A 227 -15.16 14.06 5.48
CA THR A 227 -14.60 14.26 4.13
C THR A 227 -13.13 13.91 4.05
N TYR A 228 -12.42 13.94 5.18
CA TYR A 228 -10.99 13.73 5.27
C TYR A 228 -10.62 12.79 6.43
N LEU A 229 -10.88 11.49 6.25
CA LEU A 229 -10.67 10.47 7.30
C LEU A 229 -9.22 10.33 7.79
N PHE A 230 -8.23 10.79 7.03
CA PHE A 230 -6.84 10.82 7.52
C PHE A 230 -6.68 11.81 8.70
N SER A 231 -7.61 12.74 8.90
CA SER A 231 -7.69 13.58 10.11
C SER A 231 -7.74 12.74 11.39
N LEU A 232 -8.25 11.50 11.31
CA LEU A 232 -8.22 10.55 12.42
C LEU A 232 -6.80 10.34 12.92
N ILE A 233 -5.86 10.05 12.01
CA ILE A 233 -4.44 9.81 12.36
C ILE A 233 -3.81 11.10 12.89
N GLU A 234 -4.03 12.23 12.19
CA GLU A 234 -3.45 13.53 12.56
C GLU A 234 -3.94 14.06 13.90
N ASN A 235 -5.20 13.84 14.25
CA ASN A 235 -5.74 14.27 15.54
C ASN A 235 -5.35 13.31 16.65
N THR A 236 -5.35 12.00 16.37
CA THR A 236 -4.91 10.98 17.33
C THR A 236 -3.45 11.20 17.75
N SER A 237 -2.57 11.54 16.82
CA SER A 237 -1.14 11.76 17.10
C SER A 237 -0.86 12.91 18.06
N LYS A 238 -1.81 13.84 18.23
CA LYS A 238 -1.68 14.96 19.19
C LYS A 238 -1.98 14.53 20.63
N HIS A 239 -2.80 13.50 20.81
CA HIS A 239 -3.29 13.06 22.12
C HIS A 239 -2.59 11.80 22.63
N LEU A 240 -2.01 10.99 21.75
CA LEU A 240 -1.25 9.81 22.14
C LEU A 240 0.24 10.11 22.25
N PRO A 241 0.91 9.62 23.32
CA PRO A 241 2.34 9.78 23.45
C PRO A 241 3.05 9.08 22.30
N THR A 242 3.94 9.80 21.63
CA THR A 242 4.85 9.20 20.66
C THR A 242 5.78 8.23 21.38
N PRO A 243 5.77 6.93 21.05
CA PRO A 243 6.80 6.04 21.57
C PRO A 243 8.18 6.55 21.12
N PRO A 244 9.22 6.40 21.94
CA PRO A 244 10.58 6.70 21.51
C PRO A 244 10.89 5.88 20.26
N ILE A 245 11.35 6.55 19.21
CA ILE A 245 11.78 5.91 17.97
C ILE A 245 13.11 5.22 18.30
N ASN A 246 13.08 3.97 18.76
CA ASN A 246 14.27 3.13 18.82
C ASN A 246 14.64 2.77 17.37
N SER A 247 15.39 3.63 16.71
CA SER A 247 15.80 3.52 15.31
C SER A 247 16.63 2.26 15.00
N GLU A 248 17.12 1.53 16.00
CA GLU A 248 17.96 0.34 15.82
C GLU A 248 17.16 -0.98 15.72
N GLU A 249 15.96 -1.08 16.32
CA GLU A 249 15.16 -2.32 16.27
C GLU A 249 14.29 -2.43 15.00
N TYR A 250 14.03 -1.32 14.30
CA TYR A 250 13.25 -1.30 13.06
C TYR A 250 14.05 -1.72 11.81
N GLN A 251 15.35 -1.97 11.94
CA GLN A 251 16.27 -2.05 10.79
C GLN A 251 16.52 -3.44 10.21
N LYS A 252 15.95 -4.52 10.76
CA LYS A 252 16.05 -5.84 10.13
C LYS A 252 14.74 -6.22 9.46
N SER A 253 14.39 -5.60 8.35
CA SER A 253 13.33 -6.15 7.51
C SER A 253 13.85 -7.40 6.80
N SER A 254 13.21 -8.54 7.04
CA SER A 254 13.37 -9.68 6.15
C SER A 254 12.71 -9.31 4.81
N PRO A 255 13.32 -9.62 3.65
CA PRO A 255 12.68 -9.35 2.36
C PRO A 255 11.35 -10.10 2.18
N TYR A 256 11.12 -11.15 2.98
CA TYR A 256 9.95 -12.02 2.85
C TYR A 256 8.93 -11.88 3.99
N LYS A 257 9.31 -11.31 5.13
CA LYS A 257 8.45 -11.23 6.32
C LYS A 257 8.50 -9.84 6.95
N LYS A 258 7.33 -9.22 7.12
CA LYS A 258 7.18 -7.87 7.68
C LYS A 258 6.83 -7.91 9.17
N SER A 259 7.35 -6.95 9.94
CA SER A 259 7.08 -6.85 11.38
C SER A 259 5.76 -6.10 11.67
N ILE A 260 4.64 -6.83 11.70
CA ILE A 260 3.32 -6.27 12.01
C ILE A 260 3.27 -5.76 13.47
N LEU A 261 3.75 -6.55 14.43
CA LEU A 261 3.85 -6.13 15.83
C LEU A 261 5.31 -5.89 16.20
N ILE A 262 5.60 -4.82 16.93
CA ILE A 262 6.96 -4.48 17.39
C ILE A 262 7.52 -5.62 18.26
N SER A 263 6.70 -6.18 19.15
CA SER A 263 7.00 -7.31 20.03
C SER A 263 7.36 -8.62 19.29
N ALA A 264 7.08 -8.70 17.98
CA ALA A 264 7.44 -9.85 17.14
C ALA A 264 8.68 -9.58 16.26
N GLY A 265 9.31 -8.40 16.36
CA GLY A 265 10.41 -7.97 15.49
C GLY A 265 11.67 -8.84 15.57
N SER A 266 11.92 -9.50 16.70
CA SER A 266 13.05 -10.43 16.85
C SER A 266 12.90 -11.74 16.07
N ARG A 267 11.70 -12.03 15.53
CA ARG A 267 11.31 -13.34 14.97
C ARG A 267 11.02 -13.30 13.46
N LEU A 268 11.71 -12.41 12.75
CA LEU A 268 11.52 -12.22 11.30
C LEU A 268 12.15 -13.35 10.45
N ASN A 269 12.98 -14.19 11.05
CA ASN A 269 13.60 -15.35 10.40
C ASN A 269 12.89 -16.68 10.70
N GLU A 270 11.91 -16.67 11.61
CA GLU A 270 11.13 -17.86 11.96
C GLU A 270 9.87 -17.90 11.11
N TYR A 271 9.52 -19.08 10.60
CA TYR A 271 8.30 -19.29 9.83
C TYR A 271 7.58 -20.52 10.36
N LYS A 272 6.28 -20.38 10.56
CA LYS A 272 5.42 -21.51 10.87
C LYS A 272 4.36 -21.73 9.82
N ALA A 273 4.36 -22.94 9.28
CA ALA A 273 3.38 -23.37 8.30
C ALA A 273 1.98 -23.44 8.92
N TRP A 274 0.98 -23.25 8.06
CA TRP A 274 -0.41 -23.41 8.45
C TRP A 274 -0.70 -24.88 8.85
N PRO A 275 -1.45 -25.14 9.93
CA PRO A 275 -1.68 -26.52 10.38
C PRO A 275 -2.69 -27.25 9.48
N LEU A 276 -2.31 -28.42 8.96
CA LEU A 276 -3.19 -29.27 8.10
C LEU A 276 -4.54 -29.61 8.76
N LYS A 277 -4.59 -29.75 10.08
CA LYS A 277 -5.84 -30.03 10.82
C LYS A 277 -6.85 -28.89 10.69
N LEU A 278 -6.38 -27.65 10.61
CA LEU A 278 -7.22 -26.48 10.38
C LEU A 278 -7.50 -26.25 8.89
N GLU A 279 -6.80 -26.93 7.98
CA GLU A 279 -7.09 -26.94 6.52
C GLU A 279 -8.16 -27.97 6.17
N ALA A 280 -8.18 -29.14 6.82
CA ALA A 280 -9.07 -30.25 6.45
C ALA A 280 -10.56 -30.00 6.76
N ASP A 281 -10.89 -29.12 7.71
CA ASP A 281 -12.27 -28.69 7.98
C ASP A 281 -12.79 -27.68 6.93
N ILE A 282 -11.94 -27.24 5.99
CA ILE A 282 -12.24 -26.20 5.00
C ILE A 282 -12.73 -26.79 3.66
N GLU A 283 -12.37 -28.03 3.32
CA GLU A 283 -12.61 -28.58 1.96
C GLU A 283 -13.91 -29.39 1.76
N LYS A 284 -14.70 -29.67 2.81
CA LYS A 284 -15.80 -30.65 2.68
C LYS A 284 -17.17 -30.12 2.22
N ASP A 285 -17.47 -28.83 2.28
CA ASP A 285 -18.84 -28.34 2.02
C ASP A 285 -19.03 -27.31 0.90
N TYR A 286 -18.00 -26.95 0.13
CA TYR A 286 -18.16 -25.97 -0.97
C TYR A 286 -17.54 -26.43 -2.29
N THR A 287 -18.15 -27.45 -2.90
CA THR A 287 -18.03 -27.69 -4.35
C THR A 287 -19.36 -27.44 -5.05
N SER A 288 -19.86 -26.21 -4.97
CA SER A 288 -20.72 -25.70 -6.04
C SER A 288 -19.85 -25.02 -7.08
N LYS A 289 -19.63 -25.74 -8.19
CA LYS A 289 -18.99 -25.26 -9.41
C LYS A 289 -19.70 -24.00 -9.90
N VAL A 290 -19.09 -22.84 -9.71
CA VAL A 290 -19.30 -21.69 -10.58
C VAL A 290 -17.92 -21.28 -11.10
N LYS A 291 -17.63 -21.68 -12.35
CA LYS A 291 -16.53 -21.10 -13.12
C LYS A 291 -16.87 -19.62 -13.32
N VAL A 292 -16.22 -18.76 -12.56
CA VAL A 292 -16.07 -17.36 -12.96
C VAL A 292 -15.01 -17.36 -14.05
N GLU A 293 -15.42 -17.17 -15.30
CA GLU A 293 -14.50 -16.83 -16.38
C GLU A 293 -13.84 -15.50 -16.04
N TYR A 294 -12.62 -15.57 -15.51
CA TYR A 294 -11.70 -14.45 -15.57
C TYR A 294 -11.25 -14.31 -17.02
N GLU A 295 -11.73 -13.26 -17.69
CA GLU A 295 -11.07 -12.77 -18.89
C GLU A 295 -9.60 -12.47 -18.54
N ASN A 296 -8.72 -13.32 -19.05
CA ASN A 296 -7.27 -13.15 -19.04
C ASN A 296 -6.92 -11.87 -19.82
N LYS A 297 -6.84 -10.73 -19.14
CA LYS A 297 -6.13 -9.57 -19.67
C LYS A 297 -4.65 -9.71 -19.29
N ASN A 298 -3.91 -10.28 -20.25
CA ASN A 298 -2.49 -10.14 -20.49
C ASN A 298 -1.57 -10.26 -19.26
N LYS A 299 -1.20 -11.51 -18.94
CA LYS A 299 0.11 -11.79 -18.34
C LYS A 299 1.20 -11.41 -19.36
N PHE A 300 1.83 -10.26 -19.20
CA PHE A 300 3.14 -10.00 -19.77
C PHE A 300 4.14 -10.86 -19.00
N ASN A 301 4.51 -12.01 -19.56
CA ASN A 301 5.72 -12.71 -19.18
C ASN A 301 6.91 -11.90 -19.69
N VAL A 302 7.58 -11.18 -18.80
CA VAL A 302 8.96 -10.75 -19.03
C VAL A 302 9.83 -11.67 -18.19
N GLN A 303 10.45 -12.65 -18.86
CA GLN A 303 11.65 -13.30 -18.33
C GLN A 303 12.74 -12.24 -18.30
N ILE A 304 13.23 -11.90 -17.12
CA ILE A 304 14.46 -11.14 -16.96
C ILE A 304 15.53 -12.15 -16.57
N GLU A 305 16.46 -12.41 -17.49
CA GLU A 305 17.72 -13.07 -17.18
C GLU A 305 18.50 -12.19 -16.18
N GLU A 306 18.91 -12.79 -15.08
CA GLU A 306 19.81 -12.18 -14.10
C GLU A 306 21.20 -12.03 -14.72
N ASP A 307 21.48 -10.87 -15.32
CA ASP A 307 22.86 -10.48 -15.59
C ASP A 307 23.48 -9.84 -14.35
N SER A 308 24.18 -10.69 -13.61
CA SER A 308 25.09 -10.29 -12.54
C SER A 308 26.28 -9.49 -13.10
N LEU A 309 26.25 -8.16 -12.95
CA LEU A 309 27.45 -7.34 -13.04
C LEU A 309 27.70 -6.61 -11.72
N LYS A 310 28.52 -7.26 -10.89
CA LYS A 310 29.29 -6.60 -9.82
C LYS A 310 30.15 -5.51 -10.47
N ASN A 311 29.84 -4.24 -10.22
CA ASN A 311 30.80 -3.17 -10.34
C ASN A 311 30.90 -2.43 -9.01
N ASN A 312 31.85 -2.89 -8.21
CA ASN A 312 32.45 -2.11 -7.14
C ASN A 312 33.14 -0.90 -7.78
N ASN A 313 32.60 0.30 -7.54
CA ASN A 313 33.26 1.62 -7.56
C ASN A 313 32.16 2.68 -7.82
N MET A 314 31.37 3.03 -6.81
CA MET A 314 30.23 3.95 -6.99
C MET A 314 30.08 4.95 -5.83
N GLU A 315 31.16 5.60 -5.41
CA GLU A 315 31.13 6.61 -4.34
C GLU A 315 31.42 8.07 -4.78
N SER A 316 31.50 8.38 -6.07
CA SER A 316 31.92 9.74 -6.49
C SER A 316 31.06 10.42 -7.57
N PHE A 317 29.76 10.15 -7.62
CA PHE A 317 28.87 10.89 -8.52
C PHE A 317 27.66 11.42 -7.77
N SER A 318 27.28 12.66 -8.07
CA SER A 318 26.09 13.35 -7.57
C SER A 318 24.81 12.77 -8.18
N THR A 319 24.62 11.46 -8.03
CA THR A 319 23.33 10.79 -8.17
C THR A 319 22.48 11.11 -6.93
N PRO A 320 21.13 11.09 -7.04
CA PRO A 320 20.27 11.17 -5.87
C PRO A 320 20.71 10.10 -4.87
N LYS A 321 20.91 10.48 -3.61
CA LYS A 321 21.38 9.55 -2.58
C LYS A 321 20.35 8.43 -2.39
N GLU A 322 20.82 7.27 -1.94
CA GLU A 322 19.95 6.19 -1.47
C GLU A 322 19.02 6.76 -0.37
N GLY A 323 17.75 7.02 -0.73
CA GLY A 323 16.80 7.81 0.06
C GLY A 323 15.92 8.78 -0.74
N ASP A 324 16.36 9.23 -1.91
CA ASP A 324 15.57 10.10 -2.79
C ASP A 324 14.68 9.26 -3.74
N PHE A 325 13.38 9.19 -3.44
CA PHE A 325 12.42 8.44 -4.25
C PHE A 325 11.98 9.22 -5.50
N ILE A 326 12.55 8.84 -6.64
CA ILE A 326 12.05 9.14 -7.97
C ILE A 326 11.39 7.86 -8.53
N LEU A 327 10.18 7.96 -9.09
CA LEU A 327 9.49 6.85 -9.78
C LEU A 327 10.45 6.15 -10.76
N ARG A 328 10.42 4.81 -10.87
CA ARG A 328 11.35 4.08 -11.76
C ARG A 328 11.34 4.62 -13.20
N SER A 329 10.18 5.04 -13.71
CA SER A 329 9.99 5.65 -15.03
C SER A 329 10.50 7.09 -15.17
N MET A 330 10.91 7.72 -14.07
CA MET A 330 11.45 9.07 -13.98
C MET A 330 12.93 9.09 -13.57
N ARG A 331 13.52 7.93 -13.25
CA ARG A 331 14.96 7.86 -12.99
C ARG A 331 15.69 8.00 -14.33
N PRO A 332 16.66 8.93 -14.45
CA PRO A 332 17.46 9.03 -15.66
C PRO A 332 18.33 7.78 -15.79
N ASN A 333 18.35 7.19 -16.99
CA ASN A 333 19.22 6.05 -17.28
C ASN A 333 20.68 6.51 -17.25
N ILE A 334 21.58 5.71 -16.68
CA ILE A 334 23.02 5.99 -16.78
C ILE A 334 23.48 5.52 -18.15
N VAL A 335 24.02 6.43 -18.97
CA VAL A 335 24.46 6.08 -20.32
C VAL A 335 25.90 6.51 -20.57
N LYS A 336 26.61 5.72 -21.39
CA LYS A 336 27.97 6.06 -21.83
C LYS A 336 27.90 7.22 -22.81
N GLU A 337 28.83 8.17 -22.67
CA GLU A 337 29.00 9.25 -23.64
C GLU A 337 29.35 8.64 -25.01
N LYS A 338 28.56 8.97 -26.03
CA LYS A 338 28.74 8.50 -27.41
C LYS A 338 29.06 9.69 -28.31
N LYS A 339 29.91 9.48 -29.32
CA LYS A 339 30.11 10.50 -30.36
C LYS A 339 28.84 10.64 -31.20
N LEU A 340 28.45 11.88 -31.48
CA LEU A 340 27.28 12.16 -32.33
C LEU A 340 27.53 11.62 -33.74
N PRO A 341 26.50 11.02 -34.39
CA PRO A 341 26.62 10.60 -35.77
C PRO A 341 26.75 11.84 -36.66
N GLU A 342 27.50 11.71 -37.76
CA GLU A 342 27.57 12.79 -38.76
C GLU A 342 26.17 13.04 -39.32
N PRO A 343 25.70 14.28 -39.29
CA PRO A 343 24.31 14.53 -39.62
C PRO A 343 24.17 14.64 -41.14
N SER A 344 23.47 13.67 -41.75
CA SER A 344 23.06 13.72 -43.16
C SER A 344 21.92 14.74 -43.29
N ILE A 345 22.22 15.99 -43.65
CA ILE A 345 21.25 17.10 -43.58
C ILE A 345 21.13 17.80 -44.91
N ASN A 346 20.06 17.51 -45.65
CA ASN A 346 19.67 18.30 -46.83
C ASN A 346 18.24 18.86 -46.72
N THR A 347 17.39 18.31 -45.86
CA THR A 347 15.99 18.75 -45.68
C THR A 347 15.59 18.88 -44.20
N ILE A 348 14.45 19.54 -43.94
CA ILE A 348 13.87 19.66 -42.60
C ILE A 348 13.53 18.28 -42.03
N ASP A 349 13.04 17.36 -42.86
CA ASP A 349 12.70 16.00 -42.45
C ASP A 349 13.96 15.24 -42.01
N ASP A 350 15.09 15.40 -42.71
CA ASP A 350 16.36 14.78 -42.32
C ASP A 350 16.85 15.29 -40.95
N ILE A 351 16.62 16.57 -40.63
CA ILE A 351 16.99 17.16 -39.34
C ILE A 351 16.15 16.56 -38.21
N LEU A 352 14.86 16.35 -38.43
CA LEU A 352 13.97 15.73 -37.43
C LEU A 352 14.28 14.24 -37.27
N ASP A 353 14.59 13.54 -38.36
CA ASP A 353 14.99 12.13 -38.34
C ASP A 353 16.33 11.91 -37.63
N TYR A 354 17.27 12.85 -37.77
CA TYR A 354 18.49 12.89 -36.99
C TYR A 354 18.22 12.97 -35.47
N LEU A 355 17.30 13.83 -35.04
CA LEU A 355 16.95 13.96 -33.62
C LEU A 355 16.25 12.71 -33.08
N ILE A 356 15.35 12.10 -33.86
CA ILE A 356 14.69 10.83 -33.49
C ILE A 356 15.73 9.74 -33.29
N LYS A 357 16.71 9.64 -34.20
CA LYS A 357 17.80 8.66 -34.09
C LYS A 357 18.62 8.84 -32.82
N VAL A 358 19.07 10.06 -32.53
CA VAL A 358 19.85 10.37 -31.33
C VAL A 358 19.07 10.10 -30.04
N ILE A 359 17.76 10.32 -30.02
CA ILE A 359 16.92 10.03 -28.85
C ILE A 359 16.72 8.51 -28.67
N ASN A 360 16.53 7.77 -29.75
CA ASN A 360 16.35 6.32 -29.69
C ASN A 360 17.62 5.57 -29.27
N GLU A 361 18.79 6.07 -29.65
CA GLU A 361 20.10 5.48 -29.33
C GLU A 361 20.62 5.83 -27.91
N ASP A 362 19.79 6.45 -27.07
CA ASP A 362 20.05 6.75 -25.65
C ASP A 362 21.34 7.55 -25.42
N TYR A 363 21.50 8.69 -26.10
CA TYR A 363 22.63 9.59 -25.83
C TYR A 363 22.48 10.29 -24.46
N ASP A 364 23.61 10.65 -23.85
CA ASP A 364 23.62 11.43 -22.61
C ASP A 364 23.10 12.87 -22.86
N MET A 365 22.52 13.48 -21.83
CA MET A 365 21.81 14.76 -21.91
C MET A 365 22.70 15.88 -22.49
N PRO A 366 23.97 16.07 -22.09
CA PRO A 366 24.81 17.07 -22.73
C PRO A 366 25.00 16.87 -24.23
N THR A 367 25.19 15.61 -24.66
CA THR A 367 25.36 15.25 -26.07
C THR A 367 24.05 15.42 -26.85
N LEU A 368 22.91 15.08 -26.24
CA LEU A 368 21.59 15.37 -26.77
C LEU A 368 21.38 16.88 -26.95
N GLY A 369 21.82 17.68 -25.97
CA GLY A 369 21.79 19.15 -26.06
C GLY A 369 22.64 19.71 -27.22
N ARG A 370 23.79 19.09 -27.51
CA ARG A 370 24.60 19.42 -28.70
C ARG A 370 23.87 19.02 -30.00
N ALA A 371 23.18 17.88 -30.03
CA ALA A 371 22.38 17.46 -31.18
C ALA A 371 21.24 18.45 -31.50
N PHE A 372 20.53 18.94 -30.48
CA PHE A 372 19.50 19.97 -30.65
C PHE A 372 20.06 21.31 -31.13
N GLU A 373 21.26 21.70 -30.69
CA GLU A 373 21.92 22.91 -31.21
C GLU A 373 22.32 22.76 -32.67
N ILE A 374 22.92 21.62 -33.06
CA ILE A 374 23.28 21.33 -34.45
C ILE A 374 22.03 21.36 -35.34
N ALA A 375 20.93 20.73 -34.89
CA ALA A 375 19.65 20.75 -35.59
C ALA A 375 19.11 22.18 -35.75
N HIS A 376 19.14 23.00 -34.69
CA HIS A 376 18.69 24.39 -34.72
C HIS A 376 19.52 25.25 -35.70
N GLN A 377 20.86 25.15 -35.64
CA GLN A 377 21.76 25.90 -36.53
C GLN A 377 21.59 25.52 -38.00
N LYS A 378 21.23 24.27 -38.27
CA LYS A 378 21.00 23.76 -39.62
C LYS A 378 19.61 24.14 -40.13
N LEU A 379 18.61 24.14 -39.25
CA LEU A 379 17.27 24.62 -39.58
C LEU A 379 17.26 26.11 -39.94
N LEU A 380 18.04 26.94 -39.23
CA LEU A 380 18.26 28.35 -39.56
C LEU A 380 18.81 28.59 -40.98
N LYS A 381 19.56 27.62 -41.53
CA LYS A 381 20.11 27.72 -42.90
C LYS A 381 19.08 27.37 -43.98
N ILE A 382 17.99 26.69 -43.62
CA ILE A 382 16.96 26.23 -44.56
C ILE A 382 15.72 27.14 -44.50
N VAL A 383 15.31 27.57 -43.30
CA VAL A 383 14.10 28.37 -43.09
C VAL A 383 14.36 29.49 -42.08
N LEU A 384 13.81 30.68 -42.35
CA LEU A 384 13.93 31.85 -41.47
C LEU A 384 13.16 31.70 -40.15
N TYR A 385 12.00 31.03 -40.18
CA TYR A 385 11.18 30.79 -38.99
C TYR A 385 10.30 29.55 -39.12
N VAL A 386 10.30 28.72 -38.06
CA VAL A 386 9.34 27.64 -37.84
C VAL A 386 8.99 27.61 -36.35
N ASP A 387 7.72 27.38 -36.01
CA ASP A 387 7.19 27.50 -34.65
C ASP A 387 7.97 26.71 -33.58
N TYR A 388 8.60 25.60 -33.97
CA TYR A 388 9.37 24.74 -33.07
C TYR A 388 10.86 25.10 -32.93
N MET A 389 11.37 26.09 -33.67
CA MET A 389 12.78 26.55 -33.55
C MET A 389 13.10 27.05 -32.16
N TRP A 390 12.19 27.82 -31.55
CA TRP A 390 12.35 28.33 -30.19
C TRP A 390 12.41 27.18 -29.18
N GLU A 391 11.56 26.15 -29.35
CA GLU A 391 11.54 24.98 -28.50
C GLU A 391 12.83 24.15 -28.62
N MET A 392 13.38 23.98 -29.83
CA MET A 392 14.67 23.32 -30.05
C MET A 392 15.81 24.04 -29.33
N SER A 393 15.87 25.38 -29.42
CA SER A 393 16.87 26.19 -28.71
C SER A 393 16.74 26.09 -27.19
N LYS A 394 15.49 26.07 -26.68
CA LYS A 394 15.21 25.85 -25.26
C LYS A 394 15.69 24.48 -24.78
N LEU A 395 15.40 23.41 -25.53
CA LEU A 395 15.83 22.04 -25.20
C LEU A 395 17.35 21.88 -25.26
N ALA A 396 18.01 22.48 -26.25
CA ALA A 396 19.47 22.51 -26.34
C ALA A 396 20.10 23.10 -25.06
N ASN A 397 19.59 24.24 -24.60
CA ASN A 397 20.08 24.92 -23.40
C ASN A 397 19.80 24.15 -22.11
N ILE A 398 18.65 23.51 -22.00
CA ILE A 398 18.28 22.72 -20.82
C ILE A 398 19.20 21.50 -20.71
N TYR A 399 19.38 20.74 -21.80
CA TYR A 399 20.11 19.48 -21.75
C TYR A 399 21.63 19.66 -21.70
N LYS A 400 22.18 20.71 -22.33
CA LYS A 400 23.61 21.06 -22.20
C LYS A 400 24.07 21.35 -20.79
N LYS A 401 23.18 21.87 -19.93
CA LYS A 401 23.48 22.25 -18.54
C LYS A 401 23.35 21.09 -17.55
N LYS A 402 22.98 19.89 -18.02
CA LYS A 402 22.81 18.69 -17.18
C LYS A 402 24.14 17.97 -17.02
N ASN A 403 24.20 17.07 -16.04
CA ASN A 403 25.42 16.30 -15.78
C ASN A 403 25.72 15.33 -16.94
N PRO A 404 27.00 15.12 -17.28
CA PRO A 404 27.39 14.09 -18.25
C PRO A 404 26.97 12.70 -17.75
N ASN A 405 26.80 11.76 -18.68
CA ASN A 405 26.42 10.37 -18.42
C ASN A 405 25.01 10.12 -17.88
N LEU A 406 24.17 11.15 -17.77
CA LEU A 406 22.73 11.01 -17.53
C LEU A 406 21.98 11.00 -18.85
N GLY A 407 21.24 9.93 -19.15
CA GLY A 407 20.29 9.84 -20.25
C GLY A 407 18.88 10.30 -19.85
N LEU A 408 17.99 10.42 -20.83
CA LEU A 408 16.57 10.70 -20.58
C LEU A 408 15.92 9.54 -19.81
N SER A 409 14.96 9.85 -18.94
CA SER A 409 14.05 8.81 -18.42
C SER A 409 13.10 8.32 -19.52
N GLU A 410 12.56 7.10 -19.39
CA GLU A 410 11.62 6.52 -20.37
C GLU A 410 10.44 7.47 -20.67
N LYS A 411 9.88 8.08 -19.64
CA LYS A 411 8.78 9.04 -19.80
C LYS A 411 9.21 10.32 -20.52
N GLU A 412 10.42 10.81 -20.27
CA GLU A 412 10.95 11.98 -20.98
C GLU A 412 11.25 11.67 -22.44
N LYS A 413 11.80 10.47 -22.71
CA LYS A 413 12.07 9.96 -24.05
C LYS A 413 10.78 9.87 -24.88
N GLU A 414 9.74 9.23 -24.35
CA GLU A 414 8.43 9.13 -25.01
C GLU A 414 7.82 10.51 -25.32
N ASN A 415 7.84 11.43 -24.34
CA ASN A 415 7.29 12.77 -24.53
C ASN A 415 8.07 13.58 -25.56
N LEU A 416 9.41 13.44 -25.59
CA LEU A 416 10.26 14.14 -26.53
C LEU A 416 10.09 13.60 -27.96
N LEU A 417 10.02 12.27 -28.11
CA LEU A 417 9.73 11.64 -29.40
C LEU A 417 8.36 12.06 -29.94
N ARG A 418 7.32 12.06 -29.09
CA ARG A 418 5.98 12.51 -29.49
C ARG A 418 6.00 13.94 -30.02
N LYS A 419 6.71 14.84 -29.34
CA LYS A 419 6.86 16.24 -29.80
C LYS A 419 7.55 16.36 -31.15
N ILE A 420 8.60 15.57 -31.40
CA ILE A 420 9.31 15.62 -32.68
C ILE A 420 8.45 15.04 -33.82
N TYR A 421 7.67 13.98 -33.55
CA TYR A 421 6.68 13.48 -34.50
C TYR A 421 5.58 14.51 -34.80
N ASP A 422 5.13 15.27 -33.80
CA ASP A 422 4.19 16.39 -34.00
C ASP A 422 4.79 17.50 -34.87
N TRP A 423 6.09 17.81 -34.73
CA TRP A 423 6.78 18.74 -35.63
C TRP A 423 6.84 18.22 -37.06
N LYS A 424 7.14 16.93 -37.24
CA LYS A 424 7.22 16.28 -38.57
C LYS A 424 5.87 16.30 -39.29
N THR A 425 4.78 16.03 -38.58
CA THR A 425 3.42 16.07 -39.17
C THR A 425 2.99 17.49 -39.55
N LYS A 426 3.35 18.50 -38.75
CA LYS A 426 3.11 19.92 -39.09
C LYS A 426 3.86 20.34 -40.36
N THR A 427 5.11 19.90 -40.52
CA THR A 427 5.91 20.19 -41.73
C THR A 427 5.30 19.58 -42.99
N LYS A 428 4.82 18.33 -42.91
CA LYS A 428 4.12 17.65 -44.04
C LYS A 428 2.80 18.33 -44.41
N ASN A 429 2.00 18.71 -43.40
CA ASN A 429 0.72 19.40 -43.63
C ASN A 429 0.91 20.83 -44.17
N GLY A 430 2.00 21.50 -43.81
CA GLY A 430 2.39 22.80 -44.38
C GLY A 430 2.77 22.70 -45.86
N GLN A 431 3.53 21.68 -46.24
CA GLN A 431 3.91 21.43 -47.64
C GLN A 431 2.70 21.08 -48.54
N LEU A 432 1.73 20.31 -48.03
CA LEU A 432 0.50 19.97 -48.75
C LEU A 432 -0.38 21.19 -49.03
N LYS A 433 -0.49 22.14 -48.08
CA LYS A 433 -1.25 23.39 -48.27
C LYS A 433 -0.60 24.34 -49.28
N VAL A 434 0.72 24.38 -49.36
CA VAL A 434 1.46 25.18 -50.36
C VAL A 434 1.36 24.57 -51.75
N GLY A 435 1.40 23.24 -51.86
CA GLY A 435 1.21 22.53 -53.13
C GLY A 435 -0.20 22.59 -53.72
N GLN A 436 -1.24 22.72 -52.88
CA GLN A 436 -2.62 22.95 -53.33
C GLN A 436 -2.82 24.39 -53.83
N LYS A 437 -2.29 25.40 -53.13
CA LYS A 437 -2.35 26.80 -53.59
C LYS A 437 -1.63 27.03 -54.92
N LEU A 438 -0.46 26.43 -55.13
CA LEU A 438 0.29 26.53 -56.41
C LEU A 438 -0.38 25.79 -57.58
N LYS A 439 -1.33 24.88 -57.31
CA LYS A 439 -2.16 24.22 -58.33
C LYS A 439 -3.48 24.97 -58.60
N GLU A 440 -3.93 25.81 -57.68
CA GLU A 440 -5.07 26.72 -57.88
C GLU A 440 -4.66 28.04 -58.55
N GLU A 441 -3.36 28.39 -58.52
CA GLU A 441 -2.77 29.58 -59.17
C GLU A 441 -2.14 29.29 -60.56
N ARG A 442 -2.26 28.06 -61.08
CA ARG A 442 -1.92 27.68 -62.47
C ARG A 442 -3.17 27.24 -63.20
#